data_AF-A0A7W0PHT2-F1
#
_entry.id   AF-A0A7W0PHT2-F1
#
_cell.length_a   1.000
_cell.length_b   1.000
_cell.length_c   1.000
_cell.angle_alpha   90.00
_cell.angle_beta   90.00
_cell.angle_gamma   90.00
#
_symmetry.space_group_name_H-M   'P 1'
#
loop_
_entity.id
_entity.type
_entity.pdbx_description
1 polymer ?
#
loop_
_entity_poly.entity_id
_entity_poly.type
_entity_poly.pdbx_seq_one_letter_code
_entity_poly.pdbx_strand_id
1 'polypeptide(L)'
;MFGLNHSAARQAMSRACRLAKIPNYTPHDLRHRRITLWHQSGVPARELAERAGHSRPSMSLDVYTHVMPVAEVAEERFRAALV
;
A
#
# COMPACT_ATOMS: atom_id res chain seq x y z
N MET A 1 0.98 -0.77 -30.65
CA MET A 1 1.76 -0.78 -29.39
C MET A 1 0.81 -1.19 -28.28
N PHE A 2 0.81 -2.45 -27.85
CA PHE A 2 -0.17 -2.98 -26.89
C PHE A 2 0.23 -2.61 -25.46
N GLY A 3 -0.21 -1.43 -25.01
CA GLY A 3 -0.04 -0.99 -23.63
C GLY A 3 -1.07 -1.63 -22.71
N LEU A 4 -0.63 -2.11 -21.54
CA LEU A 4 -1.52 -2.41 -20.42
C LEU A 4 -2.31 -1.14 -20.07
N ASN A 5 -3.60 -1.11 -20.42
CA ASN A 5 -4.50 -0.04 -20.03
C ASN A 5 -5.23 -0.40 -18.72
N HIS A 6 -5.83 0.60 -18.06
CA HIS A 6 -6.50 0.42 -16.77
C HIS A 6 -7.58 -0.67 -16.81
N SER A 7 -8.36 -0.76 -17.89
CA SER A 7 -9.44 -1.75 -17.99
C SER A 7 -8.89 -3.16 -18.16
N ALA A 8 -7.84 -3.34 -18.97
CA ALA A 8 -7.15 -4.62 -19.15
C ALA A 8 -6.56 -5.12 -17.82
N ALA A 9 -5.89 -4.26 -17.06
CA ALA A 9 -5.34 -4.61 -15.75
C ALA A 9 -6.45 -5.02 -14.75
N ARG A 10 -7.56 -4.28 -14.73
CA ARG A 10 -8.71 -4.57 -13.84
C ARG A 10 -9.36 -5.91 -14.20
N GLN A 11 -9.55 -6.18 -15.48
CA GLN A 11 -10.12 -7.45 -15.96
C GLN A 11 -9.21 -8.65 -15.69
N ALA A 12 -7.91 -8.50 -15.94
CA ALA A 12 -6.93 -9.55 -15.65
C ALA A 12 -6.95 -9.93 -14.17
N MET A 13 -6.96 -8.94 -13.28
CA MET A 13 -6.99 -9.22 -11.85
C MET A 13 -8.33 -9.76 -11.36
N SER A 14 -9.46 -9.29 -11.91
CA SER A 14 -10.76 -9.87 -11.57
C SER A 14 -10.86 -11.35 -11.97
N ARG A 15 -10.29 -11.72 -13.13
CA ARG A 15 -10.14 -13.12 -13.53
C ARG A 15 -9.27 -13.90 -12.54
N ALA A 16 -8.13 -13.32 -12.12
CA ALA A 16 -7.25 -13.95 -11.15
C ALA A 16 -7.94 -14.20 -9.79
N CYS A 17 -8.67 -13.21 -9.25
CA CYS A 17 -9.44 -13.37 -8.01
C CYS A 17 -10.48 -14.49 -8.12
N ARG A 18 -11.18 -14.57 -9.25
CA ARG A 18 -12.16 -15.62 -9.51
C ARG A 18 -11.53 -17.01 -9.54
N LEU A 19 -10.39 -17.16 -10.24
CA LEU A 19 -9.65 -18.42 -10.32
C LEU A 19 -9.14 -18.86 -8.94
N ALA A 20 -8.68 -17.90 -8.13
CA ALA A 20 -8.22 -18.14 -6.76
C ALA A 20 -9.35 -18.31 -5.74
N LYS A 21 -10.62 -18.14 -6.14
CA LYS A 21 -11.81 -18.21 -5.26
C LYS A 21 -11.75 -17.25 -4.06
N ILE A 22 -11.21 -16.05 -4.28
CA ILE A 22 -11.14 -14.98 -3.27
C ILE A 22 -12.07 -13.82 -3.66
N PRO A 23 -12.38 -12.90 -2.73
CA PRO A 23 -13.08 -11.66 -3.07
C PRO A 23 -12.39 -10.90 -4.21
N ASN A 24 -13.18 -10.15 -4.97
CA ASN A 24 -12.66 -9.38 -6.10
C ASN A 24 -11.92 -8.14 -5.60
N TYR A 25 -10.62 -8.05 -5.89
CA TYR A 25 -9.78 -6.90 -5.56
C TYR A 25 -9.43 -6.12 -6.83
N THR A 26 -9.03 -4.86 -6.65
CA THR A 26 -8.64 -3.92 -7.70
C THR A 26 -7.19 -3.44 -7.52
N PRO A 27 -6.53 -2.91 -8.58
CA PRO A 27 -5.12 -2.49 -8.44
C PRO A 27 -4.94 -1.40 -7.38
N HIS A 28 -5.99 -0.61 -7.15
CA HIS A 28 -6.06 0.39 -6.09
C HIS A 28 -6.09 -0.25 -4.69
N ASP A 29 -6.82 -1.35 -4.49
CA ASP A 29 -6.86 -2.06 -3.20
C ASP A 29 -5.49 -2.64 -2.83
N LEU A 30 -4.76 -3.15 -3.82
CA LEU A 30 -3.37 -3.61 -3.62
C LEU A 30 -2.44 -2.46 -3.23
N ARG A 31 -2.62 -1.29 -3.85
CA ARG A 31 -1.86 -0.08 -3.50
C ARG A 31 -2.19 0.38 -2.08
N HIS A 32 -3.46 0.39 -1.68
CA HIS A 32 -3.86 0.67 -0.30
C HIS A 32 -3.21 -0.31 0.67
N ARG A 33 -3.32 -1.62 0.41
CA ARG A 33 -2.73 -2.65 1.26
C ARG A 33 -1.22 -2.49 1.41
N ARG A 34 -0.50 -2.18 0.33
CA ARG A 34 0.94 -1.90 0.36
C ARG A 34 1.27 -0.75 1.30
N ILE A 35 0.55 0.37 1.19
CA ILE A 35 0.82 1.54 2.02
C ILE A 35 0.49 1.25 3.49
N THR A 36 -0.60 0.54 3.78
CA THR A 36 -0.90 0.06 5.14
C THR A 36 0.24 -0.78 5.71
N LEU A 37 0.79 -1.72 4.95
CA LEU A 37 1.90 -2.57 5.40
C LEU A 37 3.16 -1.76 5.69
N TRP A 38 3.51 -0.79 4.84
CA TRP A 38 4.66 0.08 5.09
C TRP A 38 4.46 0.99 6.29
N HIS A 39 3.24 1.51 6.47
CA HIS A 39 2.89 2.30 7.64
C HIS A 39 3.01 1.46 8.93
N GLN A 40 2.50 0.24 8.93
CA GLN A 40 2.62 -0.70 10.04
C GLN A 40 4.07 -1.12 10.33
N SER A 41 4.96 -1.10 9.32
CA SER A 41 6.39 -1.36 9.52
C SER A 41 7.16 -0.12 10.00
N GLY A 42 6.49 0.97 10.37
CA GLY A 42 7.10 2.18 10.91
C GLY A 42 7.71 3.11 9.87
N VAL A 43 7.37 2.96 8.58
CA VAL A 43 7.85 3.91 7.56
C VAL A 43 7.22 5.28 7.80
N PRO A 44 8.01 6.36 7.92
CA PRO A 44 7.49 7.70 8.15
C PRO A 44 6.50 8.13 7.07
N ALA A 45 5.43 8.84 7.46
CA ALA A 45 4.35 9.23 6.55
C ALA A 45 4.82 10.06 5.34
N ARG A 46 5.88 10.88 5.51
CA ARG A 46 6.51 11.62 4.41
C ARG A 46 7.10 10.69 3.36
N GLU A 47 7.86 9.70 3.81
CA GLU A 47 8.48 8.70 2.93
C GLU A 47 7.40 7.84 2.25
N LEU A 48 6.31 7.50 2.94
CA LEU A 48 5.16 6.83 2.33
C LEU A 48 4.53 7.66 1.21
N ALA A 49 4.35 8.97 1.43
CA ALA A 49 3.78 9.86 0.41
C ALA A 49 4.68 9.95 -0.83
N GLU A 50 6.00 10.02 -0.64
CA GLU A 50 6.98 9.98 -1.73
C GLU A 50 6.94 8.64 -2.49
N ARG A 51 7.00 7.51 -1.77
CA ARG A 51 6.91 6.15 -2.36
C ARG A 51 5.59 5.92 -3.11
N ALA A 52 4.49 6.48 -2.59
CA ALA A 52 3.20 6.43 -3.23
C ALA A 52 3.14 7.37 -4.44
N GLY A 53 3.95 8.43 -4.51
CA GLY A 53 3.82 9.47 -5.52
C GLY A 53 2.58 10.35 -5.28
N HIS A 54 2.20 10.56 -4.03
CA HIS A 54 1.16 11.51 -3.68
C HIS A 54 1.71 12.93 -3.84
N SER A 55 1.03 13.77 -4.64
CA SER A 55 1.38 15.19 -4.80
C SER A 55 1.18 16.01 -3.52
N ARG A 56 0.42 15.46 -2.55
CA ARG A 56 0.21 16.02 -1.22
C ARG A 56 0.47 14.97 -0.13
N PRO A 57 1.38 15.22 0.83
CA PRO A 57 1.63 14.32 1.96
C PRO A 57 0.38 14.06 2.83
N SER A 58 -0.57 15.00 2.87
CA SER A 58 -1.82 14.88 3.63
C SER A 58 -2.68 13.68 3.20
N MET A 59 -2.61 13.23 1.94
CA MET A 59 -3.35 12.04 1.50
C MET A 59 -2.86 10.73 2.15
N SER A 60 -1.61 10.68 2.61
CA SER A 60 -1.10 9.52 3.37
C SER A 60 -1.40 9.66 4.86
N LEU A 61 -1.34 10.88 5.42
CA LEU A 61 -1.66 11.11 6.84
C LEU A 61 -3.15 10.88 7.13
N ASP A 62 -4.06 11.42 6.34
CA ASP A 62 -5.51 11.29 6.57
C ASP A 62 -6.00 9.83 6.46
N VAL A 63 -5.32 9.01 5.65
CA VAL A 63 -5.73 7.64 5.34
C VAL A 63 -5.06 6.59 6.25
N TYR A 64 -3.94 6.86 6.91
CA TYR A 64 -3.21 5.83 7.66
C TYR A 64 -2.94 6.13 9.13
N THR A 65 -3.19 7.37 9.60
CA THR A 65 -2.96 7.74 11.01
C THR A 65 -3.82 6.93 11.98
N HIS A 66 -5.00 6.43 11.56
CA HIS A 66 -5.88 5.61 12.40
C HIS A 66 -5.37 4.18 12.67
N VAL A 67 -4.27 3.77 12.00
CA VAL A 67 -3.72 2.41 12.12
C VAL A 67 -2.61 2.33 13.19
N MET A 68 -2.40 3.38 13.97
CA MET A 68 -1.41 3.42 15.06
C MET A 68 -2.07 3.70 16.42
N PRO A 69 -1.82 2.87 17.45
CA PRO A 69 -1.78 3.35 18.82
C PRO A 69 -0.54 4.24 18.97
N VAL A 70 -0.68 5.39 19.62
CA VAL A 70 0.31 6.47 19.73
C VAL A 70 1.63 6.07 20.44
N ALA A 71 1.82 4.80 20.86
CA ALA A 71 2.82 4.45 21.87
C ALA A 71 4.00 3.56 21.44
N GLU A 72 3.99 2.83 20.33
CA GLU A 72 5.06 1.82 20.10
C GLU A 72 5.54 1.76 18.65
N VAL A 73 6.63 2.48 18.36
CA VAL A 73 7.56 2.05 17.32
C VAL A 73 8.90 1.79 18.01
N ALA A 74 9.13 0.53 18.38
CA ALA A 74 10.42 0.08 18.89
C ALA A 74 11.43 0.09 17.73
N GLU A 75 12.38 1.01 17.84
CA GLU A 75 13.52 1.28 16.93
C GLU A 75 14.31 0.02 16.54
N GLU A 76 14.25 -1.03 17.36
CA GLU A 76 15.04 -2.26 17.22
C GLU A 76 14.68 -3.11 15.98
N ARG A 77 13.44 -3.09 15.48
CA ARG A 77 13.05 -3.88 14.30
C ARG A 77 13.56 -3.28 12.98
N PHE A 78 13.95 -2.02 12.99
CA PHE A 78 14.42 -1.27 11.81
C PHE A 78 15.80 -1.74 11.31
N ARG A 79 16.70 -2.16 12.20
CA ARG A 79 18.06 -2.59 11.82
C ARG A 79 18.13 -3.97 11.17
N ALA A 80 17.18 -4.86 11.44
CA ALA A 80 17.22 -6.24 10.94
C ALA A 80 16.74 -6.40 9.48
N ALA A 81 16.08 -5.40 8.90
CA ALA A 81 15.56 -5.44 7.54
C ALA A 81 16.50 -4.79 6.49
N LEU A 82 17.66 -4.28 6.91
CA LEU A 82 18.65 -3.58 6.08
C LEU A 82 20.03 -4.26 6.05
N VAL A 83 20.13 -5.52 6.48
CA VAL A 83 21.32 -6.38 6.32
C VAL A 83 20.94 -7.61 5.51
#